data_AF-A0A924MKN5-F1
#
_entry.id   AF-A0A924MKN5-F1
#
_cell.length_a   1.000
_cell.length_b   1.000
_cell.length_c   1.000
_cell.angle_alpha   90.00
_cell.angle_beta   90.00
_cell.angle_gamma   90.00
#
_symmetry.space_group_name_H-M   'P 1'
#
loop_
_entity.id
_entity.type
_entity.pdbx_description
1 polymer ?
#
loop_
_entity_poly.entity_id
_entity_poly.type
_entity_poly.pdbx_seq_one_letter_code
_entity_poly.pdbx_strand_id
1 'polypeptide(L)'
;MNAAYRFRRASSTQPPLEQTDLSFVIPVNKNWNLYGRWNYSLRDNQTIEALGGFEWNSCCVAVRLLGRQYIRSFDSRQNIGLYLEIELNGLGSFGRDTSRLLDNAILGYVR
;
A
#
# COMPACT_ATOMS: atom_id res chain seq x y z
N MET A 1 6.24 -6.68 -9.14
CA MET A 1 4.79 -6.50 -9.39
C MET A 1 4.10 -7.78 -8.98
N ASN A 2 2.96 -7.69 -8.31
CA ASN A 2 2.20 -8.83 -7.84
C ASN A 2 0.73 -8.65 -8.22
N ALA A 3 0.07 -9.78 -8.51
CA ALA A 3 -1.36 -9.85 -8.70
C ALA A 3 -1.89 -11.05 -7.93
N ALA A 4 -2.98 -10.87 -7.20
CA ALA A 4 -3.61 -11.91 -6.41
C ALA A 4 -5.13 -11.82 -6.55
N TYR A 5 -5.78 -12.98 -6.54
CA TYR A 5 -7.23 -13.12 -6.50
C TYR A 5 -7.59 -14.01 -5.32
N ARG A 6 -8.60 -13.59 -4.55
CA ARG A 6 -9.07 -14.30 -3.35
C ARG A 6 -10.56 -14.52 -3.46
N PHE A 7 -10.95 -15.79 -3.41
CA PHE A 7 -12.34 -16.22 -3.39
C PHE A 7 -12.60 -17.08 -2.16
N ARG A 8 -13.70 -16.81 -1.46
CA ARG A 8 -14.18 -17.58 -0.32
C ARG A 8 -15.69 -17.73 -0.42
N ARG A 9 -16.19 -18.95 -0.31
CA ARG A 9 -17.63 -19.22 -0.29
C ARG A 9 -18.24 -18.83 1.05
N ALA A 10 -19.55 -18.58 1.06
CA ALA A 10 -20.31 -18.40 2.29
C ALA A 10 -20.25 -19.69 3.13
N SER A 11 -20.14 -19.54 4.44
CA SER A 11 -20.31 -20.62 5.42
C SER A 11 -21.19 -20.12 6.57
N SER A 12 -21.64 -21.01 7.46
CA SER A 12 -22.47 -20.66 8.62
C SER A 12 -21.86 -19.58 9.52
N THR A 13 -20.54 -19.40 9.46
CA THR A 13 -19.76 -18.46 10.29
C THR A 13 -19.13 -17.31 9.51
N GLN A 14 -19.15 -17.31 8.16
CA GLN A 14 -18.43 -16.31 7.37
C GLN A 14 -19.17 -15.91 6.08
N PRO A 15 -19.26 -14.60 5.77
CA PRO A 15 -19.80 -14.14 4.50
C PRO A 15 -18.84 -14.48 3.34
N PRO A 16 -19.38 -14.62 2.10
CA PRO A 16 -18.54 -14.86 0.93
C PRO A 16 -17.56 -13.69 0.70
N LEU A 17 -16.42 -13.97 0.08
CA LEU A 17 -15.38 -12.99 -0.23
C LEU A 17 -15.00 -13.17 -1.69
N GLU A 18 -14.92 -12.07 -2.43
CA GLU A 18 -14.36 -12.09 -3.78
C GLU A 18 -13.62 -10.78 -4.03
N GLN A 19 -12.29 -10.87 -4.08
CA GLN A 19 -11.41 -9.70 -4.10
C GLN A 19 -10.21 -9.90 -5.03
N THR A 20 -9.78 -8.82 -5.68
CA THR A 20 -8.53 -8.72 -6.42
C THR A 20 -7.58 -7.78 -5.70
N ASP A 21 -6.29 -8.12 -5.71
CA ASP A 21 -5.22 -7.29 -5.18
C ASP A 21 -4.11 -7.19 -6.22
N LEU A 22 -3.83 -5.97 -6.65
CA LEU A 22 -2.77 -5.66 -7.59
C LEU A 22 -1.77 -4.76 -6.88
N SER A 23 -0.48 -5.06 -6.97
CA SER A 23 0.57 -4.19 -6.44
C SER A 23 1.78 -4.13 -7.36
N PHE A 24 2.44 -2.98 -7.38
CA PHE A 24 3.63 -2.74 -8.17
C PHE A 24 4.60 -1.83 -7.44
N VAL A 25 5.88 -2.10 -7.71
CA VAL A 25 7.00 -1.24 -7.36
C VAL A 25 7.83 -1.11 -8.62
N ILE A 26 8.07 0.13 -9.05
CA ILE A 26 8.76 0.43 -10.31
C ILE A 26 9.93 1.37 -10.00
N PRO A 27 11.19 0.91 -10.15
CA PRO A 27 12.35 1.78 -10.08
C PRO A 27 12.47 2.54 -11.40
N VAL A 28 12.05 3.80 -11.42
CA VAL A 28 12.07 4.65 -12.63
C VAL A 28 13.51 4.98 -13.02
N ASN A 29 14.36 5.24 -12.03
CA ASN A 29 15.79 5.44 -12.18
C ASN A 29 16.50 5.15 -10.84
N LYS A 30 17.80 5.43 -10.77
CA LYS A 30 18.61 5.17 -9.56
C LYS A 30 18.14 5.93 -8.30
N ASN A 31 17.36 7.00 -8.48
CA ASN A 31 16.94 7.89 -7.42
C ASN A 31 15.44 7.88 -7.19
N TRP A 32 14.62 7.26 -8.06
CA TRP A 32 13.17 7.36 -8.00
C TRP A 32 12.50 5.99 -8.05
N ASN A 33 11.68 5.70 -7.05
CA ASN A 33 10.81 4.53 -7.00
C ASN A 33 9.35 4.97 -6.97
N LEU A 34 8.50 4.25 -7.71
CA LEU A 34 7.05 4.41 -7.67
C LEU A 34 6.40 3.19 -7.03
N TYR A 35 5.41 3.44 -6.19
CA TYR A 35 4.65 2.41 -5.49
C TYR A 35 3.17 2.55 -5.85
N GLY A 36 2.53 1.40 -6.05
CA GLY A 36 1.09 1.34 -6.19
C GLY A 36 0.53 0.03 -5.69
N ARG A 37 -0.63 0.10 -5.05
CA ARG A 37 -1.45 -1.05 -4.71
C ARG A 37 -2.92 -0.69 -4.90
N TRP A 38 -3.68 -1.62 -5.44
CA TRP A 38 -5.11 -1.49 -5.56
C TRP A 38 -5.79 -2.80 -5.19
N ASN A 39 -6.64 -2.74 -4.18
CA ASN A 39 -7.43 -3.86 -3.68
C ASN A 39 -8.91 -3.56 -3.90
N TYR A 40 -9.58 -4.44 -4.64
CA TYR A 40 -10.94 -4.25 -5.11
C TYR A 40 -11.84 -5.43 -4.72
N SER A 41 -13.01 -5.14 -4.16
CA SER A 41 -14.05 -6.14 -3.91
C SER A 41 -14.87 -6.31 -5.18
N LEU A 42 -14.71 -7.44 -5.86
CA LEU A 42 -15.58 -7.80 -6.99
C LEU A 42 -16.99 -8.11 -6.51
N ARG A 43 -17.12 -8.62 -5.28
CA ARG A 43 -18.40 -8.93 -4.66
C ARG A 43 -19.25 -7.69 -4.41
N ASP A 44 -18.65 -6.65 -3.82
CA ASP A 44 -19.35 -5.43 -3.42
C ASP A 44 -19.18 -4.30 -4.44
N ASN A 45 -18.51 -4.57 -5.57
CA ASN A 45 -18.20 -3.62 -6.62
C ASN A 45 -17.56 -2.31 -6.10
N GLN A 46 -16.64 -2.43 -5.14
CA GLN A 46 -16.04 -1.29 -4.44
C GLN A 46 -14.53 -1.43 -4.24
N THR A 47 -13.82 -0.31 -4.24
CA THR A 47 -12.40 -0.27 -3.87
C THR A 47 -12.27 -0.38 -2.35
N ILE A 48 -11.59 -1.41 -1.88
CA ILE A 48 -11.35 -1.63 -0.44
C ILE A 48 -10.18 -0.76 0.01
N GLU A 49 -9.09 -0.78 -0.76
CA GLU A 49 -7.90 -0.01 -0.49
C GLU A 49 -7.23 0.39 -1.81
N ALA A 50 -6.74 1.61 -1.89
CA ALA A 50 -5.74 1.98 -2.88
C ALA A 50 -4.61 2.75 -2.20
N LEU A 51 -3.38 2.41 -2.55
CA LEU A 51 -2.18 3.08 -2.10
C LEU A 51 -1.38 3.48 -3.32
N GLY A 52 -0.84 4.69 -3.30
CA GLY A 52 0.04 5.18 -4.33
C GLY A 52 1.07 6.12 -3.74
N GLY A 53 2.26 6.15 -4.33
CA GLY A 53 3.26 7.10 -3.89
C GLY A 53 4.58 6.92 -4.59
N PHE A 54 5.54 7.72 -4.14
CA PHE A 54 6.87 7.74 -4.69
C PHE A 54 7.90 7.89 -3.59
N GLU A 55 9.12 7.44 -3.88
CA GLU A 55 10.29 7.66 -3.08
C GLU A 55 11.36 8.28 -3.96
N TRP A 56 12.00 9.31 -3.42
CA TRP A 56 13.23 9.86 -3.94
C TRP A 56 14.38 9.53 -2.98
N ASN A 57 15.44 8.91 -3.48
CA ASN A 57 16.61 8.54 -2.70
C ASN A 57 17.89 9.16 -3.26
N SER A 58 18.71 9.70 -2.38
CA SER A 58 20.03 10.31 -2.65
C SER A 58 21.10 9.69 -1.76
N CYS A 59 22.35 10.14 -1.88
CA CYS A 59 23.47 9.61 -1.10
C CYS A 59 23.30 9.76 0.42
N CYS A 60 22.56 10.77 0.88
CA CYS A 60 22.41 11.07 2.31
C CYS A 60 20.96 11.17 2.79
N VAL A 61 19.98 11.26 1.89
CA VAL A 61 18.57 11.50 2.23
C VAL A 61 17.67 10.66 1.34
N ALA A 62 16.66 10.03 1.94
CA ALA A 62 15.51 9.47 1.25
C ALA A 62 14.23 10.21 1.68
N VAL A 63 13.37 10.54 0.72
CA VAL A 63 12.09 11.19 0.95
C VAL A 63 11.01 10.33 0.34
N ARG A 64 10.01 9.94 1.13
CA ARG A 64 8.88 9.12 0.68
C ARG A 64 7.57 9.83 0.92
N LEU A 65 6.76 9.91 -0.13
CA LEU A 65 5.40 10.43 -0.07
C LEU A 65 4.43 9.35 -0.50
N LEU A 66 3.56 8.92 0.41
CA LEU A 66 2.53 7.92 0.15
C LEU A 66 1.14 8.48 0.45
N GLY A 67 0.20 8.25 -0.45
CA GLY A 67 -1.23 8.41 -0.24
C GLY A 67 -1.89 7.04 -0.12
N ARG A 68 -2.75 6.88 0.88
CA ARG A 68 -3.56 5.67 1.06
C ARG A 68 -5.01 6.05 1.26
N GLN A 69 -5.88 5.51 0.43
CA GLN A 69 -7.32 5.48 0.67
C GLN A 69 -7.74 4.08 1.11
N TYR A 70 -8.57 3.99 2.14
CA TYR A 70 -9.09 2.70 2.61
C TYR A 70 -10.48 2.85 3.22
N ILE A 71 -11.31 1.81 3.07
CA ILE A 71 -12.64 1.74 3.67
C ILE A 71 -12.58 0.89 4.93
N ARG A 72 -13.19 1.37 6.02
CA ARG A 72 -13.43 0.54 7.22
C ARG A 72 -14.80 -0.14 7.09
N SER A 73 -14.83 -1.46 7.27
CA SER A 73 -15.99 -2.32 7.04
C SER A 73 -17.27 -1.98 7.82
N PHE A 74 -17.21 -1.08 8.81
CA PHE A 74 -18.36 -0.76 9.67
C PHE A 74 -19.19 0.44 9.22
N ASP A 75 -18.69 1.27 8.30
CA ASP A 75 -19.35 2.55 8.00
C ASP A 75 -19.27 2.96 6.52
N SER A 76 -18.61 2.16 5.68
CA SER A 76 -18.27 2.50 4.29
C SER A 76 -17.62 3.88 4.09
N ARG A 77 -17.19 4.54 5.17
CA ARG A 77 -16.51 5.84 5.11
C ARG A 77 -15.11 5.65 4.56
N GLN A 78 -14.87 6.28 3.42
CA GLN A 78 -13.58 6.34 2.77
C GLN A 78 -12.65 7.22 3.62
N ASN A 79 -11.56 6.63 4.11
CA ASN A 79 -10.53 7.33 4.85
C ASN A 79 -9.35 7.59 3.93
N ILE A 80 -8.90 8.84 3.86
CA ILE A 80 -7.71 9.24 3.11
C ILE A 80 -6.61 9.58 4.11
N GLY A 81 -5.46 8.94 3.94
CA GLY A 81 -4.24 9.22 4.69
C GLY A 81 -3.13 9.66 3.76
N LEU A 82 -2.43 10.72 4.14
CA LEU A 82 -1.20 11.18 3.50
C LEU A 82 -0.04 10.97 4.47
N TYR A 83 1.06 10.43 3.96
CA TYR A 83 2.23 10.04 4.73
C TYR A 83 3.46 10.63 4.06
N LEU A 84 4.22 11.41 4.82
CA LEU A 84 5.53 11.93 4.44
C LEU A 84 6.55 11.34 5.40
N GLU A 85 7.61 10.76 4.86
CA GLU A 85 8.75 10.25 5.61
C GLU A 85 10.04 10.80 5.03
N ILE A 86 10.97 11.18 5.90
CA ILE A 86 12.29 11.66 5.54
C ILE A 86 13.30 10.83 6.33
N GLU A 87 14.16 10.11 5.63
CA GLU A 87 15.19 9.25 6.22
C GLU A 87 16.58 9.81 5.89
N LEU A 88 17.44 9.95 6.90
CA LEU A 88 18.83 10.37 6.72
C LEU A 88 19.73 9.13 6.71
N ASN A 89 20.26 8.80 5.53
CA ASN A 89 21.12 7.64 5.33
C ASN A 89 22.37 7.77 6.22
N GLY A 90 22.51 6.90 7.22
CA GLY A 90 23.66 6.86 8.14
C GLY A 90 23.49 7.55 9.51
N LEU A 91 22.38 8.25 9.76
CA LEU A 91 22.12 8.92 11.06
C LEU A 91 20.76 8.56 11.68
N GLY A 92 19.90 7.86 10.95
CA GLY A 92 18.57 7.41 11.40
C GLY A 92 17.41 8.03 10.60
N SER A 93 16.20 7.51 10.79
CA SER A 93 14.98 7.97 10.11
C SER A 93 14.19 8.98 10.95
N PHE A 94 13.60 10.01 10.34
CA PHE A 94 12.72 10.98 11.00
C PHE A 94 11.31 10.98 10.37
N GLY A 95 10.31 10.49 11.10
CA GLY A 95 8.91 10.43 10.62
C GLY A 95 8.16 9.21 11.12
N ARG A 96 6.95 8.97 10.56
CA ARG A 96 6.27 7.68 10.73
C ARG A 96 6.93 6.66 9.81
N ASP A 97 7.35 5.53 10.37
CA ASP A 97 7.88 4.37 9.64
C ASP A 97 6.86 3.91 8.58
N THR A 98 7.07 4.34 7.34
CA THR A 98 6.24 3.91 6.19
C THR A 98 6.77 2.64 5.56
N SER A 99 7.96 2.17 5.98
CA SER A 99 8.47 0.86 5.56
C SER A 99 7.55 -0.25 6.08
N ARG A 100 7.06 -0.14 7.32
CA ARG A 100 5.98 -0.99 7.83
C ARG A 100 4.67 -0.85 7.06
N LEU A 101 4.34 0.32 6.51
CA LEU A 101 3.14 0.47 5.70
C LEU A 101 3.29 -0.22 4.35
N LEU A 102 4.45 -0.12 3.73
CA LEU A 102 4.78 -0.82 2.48
C LEU A 102 4.90 -2.33 2.69
N ASP A 103 5.48 -2.81 3.79
CA ASP A 103 5.52 -4.23 4.16
C ASP A 103 4.12 -4.80 4.34
N ASN A 104 3.25 -4.08 5.05
CA ASN A 104 1.87 -4.52 5.28
C ASN A 104 0.98 -4.37 4.04
N ALA A 105 1.30 -3.42 3.17
CA ALA A 105 0.53 -3.19 1.95
C ALA A 105 0.97 -4.13 0.81
N ILE A 106 2.26 -4.31 0.61
CA ILE A 106 2.82 -5.02 -0.54
C ILE A 106 3.46 -6.31 -0.03
N LEU A 107 2.79 -7.43 -0.29
CA LEU A 107 3.30 -8.76 0.07
C LEU A 107 4.64 -9.00 -0.64
N GLY A 108 5.72 -9.22 0.12
CA GLY A 108 7.07 -9.43 -0.41
C GLY A 108 7.87 -8.14 -0.66
N TYR A 109 7.46 -7.00 -0.11
CA TYR A 109 8.37 -5.85 0.03
C TYR A 109 9.54 -6.28 0.92
N VAL A 110 10.75 -6.23 0.37
CA VAL A 110 12.00 -6.43 1.10
C VAL A 110 12.84 -5.21 0.75
N ARG A 111 13.23 -4.45 1.78
CA ARG A 111 14.01 -3.22 1.64
C ARG A 111 15.37 -3.50 0.99
#